data_AF-A0A8H2WA95-F1
#
_entry.id   AF-A0A8H2WA95-F1
#
_cell.length_a   1.000
_cell.length_b   1.000
_cell.length_c   1.000
_cell.angle_alpha   90.00
_cell.angle_beta   90.00
_cell.angle_gamma   90.00
#
_symmetry.space_group_name_H-M   'P 1'
#
loop_
_entity.id
_entity.type
_entity.pdbx_description
1 polymer ?
#
loop_
_entity_poly.entity_id
_entity_poly.type
_entity_poly.pdbx_seq_one_letter_code
_entity_poly.pdbx_strand_id
1 'polypeptide(L)'
;MSTLVDITELVESATQELELGQVLFMPNFSLFDAMSAIEIMDPRMDSALVPSGVDPPEVPFTDPNAPLLSEEVCWILDRTMAAEVRLTYLILSTQLTQIKMGWHSGYALSQTLYTSLYMHQITLSNHGALPQYFPAWRQDSARPMGLVSIVLQAGLMAIVKTCDWVWRELTGGNVFDLEDFNADKADISLFEGIQVQTVITELDKALVWLDRWQTATMAWKHALHHRIALRKHILLSVAAGPNESSIVDRAVHVSNALASYHSMRAGPVPRTPPASSPLHAAFDPTINRRLIVSMPLKVIELMPADDAWKALQGMLQGVLEICKALNSADLLDMTVGVPYCINRALILHSDAIEASSTTSTLSKQKRICSIAKCVLADDQVDASDPMAR
;
A
#
# COMPACT_ATOMS: atom_id res chain seq x y z
N MET A 1 1.68 43.75 14.55
CA MET A 1 2.60 43.57 13.41
C MET A 1 3.91 43.07 13.97
N SER A 2 4.26 41.81 13.72
CA SER A 2 5.58 41.27 14.07
C SER A 2 6.61 41.85 13.11
N THR A 3 7.55 42.65 13.61
CA THR A 3 8.68 43.17 12.84
C THR A 3 9.73 42.08 12.71
N LEU A 4 10.10 41.72 11.48
CA LEU A 4 11.25 40.86 11.21
C LEU A 4 12.51 41.74 11.23
N VAL A 5 13.55 41.30 11.95
CA VAL A 5 14.85 41.97 12.03
C VAL A 5 15.89 41.02 11.47
N ASP A 6 16.72 41.51 10.55
CA ASP A 6 17.83 40.75 9.98
C ASP A 6 18.97 40.65 11.01
N ILE A 7 19.48 39.44 11.22
CA ILE A 7 20.55 39.11 12.18
C ILE A 7 21.74 38.42 11.52
N THR A 8 21.82 38.37 10.19
CA THR A 8 22.87 37.62 9.48
C THR A 8 24.28 38.10 9.83
N GLU A 9 24.53 39.41 9.87
CA GLU A 9 25.84 39.98 10.21
C GLU A 9 26.29 39.64 11.64
N LEU A 10 25.35 39.63 12.59
CA LEU A 10 25.62 39.29 13.98
C LEU A 10 26.06 37.82 14.12
N VAL A 11 25.35 36.92 13.44
CA VAL A 11 25.65 35.48 13.47
C VAL A 11 27.01 35.22 12.80
N GLU A 12 27.29 35.86 11.67
CA GLU A 12 28.57 35.68 10.96
C GLU A 12 29.75 36.14 11.81
N SER A 13 29.66 37.32 12.45
CA SER A 13 30.70 37.81 13.36
C SER A 13 30.92 36.86 14.54
N ALA A 14 29.85 36.35 15.17
CA ALA A 14 29.96 35.43 16.29
C ALA A 14 30.57 34.08 15.88
N THR A 15 30.30 33.60 14.66
CA THR A 15 30.88 32.34 14.17
C THR A 15 32.39 32.42 13.91
N GLN A 16 32.92 33.61 13.62
CA GLN A 16 34.37 33.81 13.41
C GLN A 16 35.16 33.73 14.72
N GLU A 17 34.51 33.93 15.88
CA GLU A 17 35.13 33.83 17.20
C GLU A 17 35.24 32.38 17.71
N LEU A 18 34.55 31.42 17.08
CA LEU A 18 34.58 30.00 17.47
C LEU A 18 35.88 29.32 17.05
N GLU A 19 36.49 28.56 17.97
CA GLU A 19 37.66 27.73 17.65
C GLU A 19 37.27 26.46 16.89
N LEU A 20 38.20 25.90 16.11
CA LEU A 20 38.02 24.63 15.42
C LEU A 20 37.64 23.51 16.41
N GLY A 21 36.47 22.91 16.20
CA GLY A 21 35.94 21.83 17.04
C GLY A 21 34.99 22.28 18.15
N GLN A 22 34.82 23.58 18.36
CA GLN A 22 33.77 24.10 19.25
C GLN A 22 32.41 24.10 18.52
N VAL A 23 31.38 23.63 19.22
CA VAL A 23 29.99 23.63 18.74
C VAL A 23 29.13 24.24 19.82
N LEU A 24 28.28 25.20 19.43
CA LEU A 24 27.33 25.82 20.33
C LEU A 24 25.96 25.16 20.18
N PHE A 25 25.48 24.53 21.24
CA PHE A 25 24.17 23.87 21.27
C PHE A 25 23.51 24.08 22.63
N MET A 26 22.20 23.84 22.70
CA MET A 26 21.44 23.98 23.95
C MET A 26 21.84 22.89 24.96
N PRO A 27 21.78 23.14 26.28
CA PRO A 27 22.25 22.20 27.31
C PRO A 27 21.55 20.82 27.29
N ASN A 28 20.36 20.72 26.66
CA ASN A 28 19.60 19.48 26.55
C ASN A 28 19.67 18.83 25.16
N PHE A 29 20.43 19.39 24.23
CA PHE A 29 20.56 18.87 22.87
C PHE A 29 21.81 18.00 22.75
N SER A 30 21.67 16.76 22.25
CA SER A 30 22.80 15.86 22.02
C SER A 30 23.24 15.87 20.57
N LEU A 31 24.53 15.68 20.32
CA LEU A 31 25.05 15.43 18.96
C LEU A 31 24.48 14.15 18.35
N PHE A 32 24.03 13.20 19.18
CA PHE A 32 23.30 12.03 18.70
C PHE A 32 21.96 12.41 18.07
N ASP A 33 21.26 13.39 18.62
CA ASP A 33 20.00 13.90 18.05
C ASP A 33 20.25 14.59 16.70
N ALA A 34 21.38 15.29 16.58
CA ALA A 34 21.82 15.92 15.34
C ALA A 34 22.07 14.92 14.20
N MET A 35 22.34 13.65 14.49
CA MET A 35 22.53 12.62 13.46
C MET A 35 21.26 12.35 12.63
N SER A 36 20.08 12.73 13.15
CA SER A 36 18.79 12.59 12.46
C SER A 36 18.39 13.83 11.65
N ALA A 37 19.20 14.90 11.68
CA ALA A 37 18.88 16.15 11.02
C ALA A 37 18.90 16.00 9.49
N ILE A 38 17.97 16.70 8.83
CA ILE A 38 17.90 16.78 7.37
C ILE A 38 18.80 17.92 6.89
N GLU A 39 19.66 17.62 5.92
CA GLU A 39 20.50 18.60 5.26
C GLU A 39 19.79 19.17 4.02
N ILE A 40 19.57 20.49 4.02
CA ILE A 40 18.95 21.21 2.89
C ILE A 40 19.98 21.33 1.77
N MET A 41 19.53 21.25 0.51
CA MET A 41 20.38 21.25 -0.70
C MET A 41 21.22 19.98 -0.93
N ASP A 42 21.14 18.96 -0.06
CA ASP A 42 21.72 17.66 -0.37
C ASP A 42 20.74 16.80 -1.19
N PRO A 43 21.11 16.29 -2.38
CA PRO A 43 20.20 15.53 -3.24
C PRO A 43 19.64 14.21 -2.66
N ARG A 44 20.20 13.71 -1.56
CA ARG A 44 19.76 12.48 -0.91
C ARG A 44 18.93 12.76 0.33
N MET A 45 19.19 13.87 1.03
CA MET A 45 18.53 14.25 2.27
C MET A 45 17.37 15.22 2.05
N ASP A 46 17.47 16.10 1.05
CA ASP A 46 16.46 17.11 0.76
C ASP A 46 15.35 16.55 -0.15
N SER A 47 14.19 16.30 0.43
CA SER A 47 13.00 15.81 -0.29
C SER A 47 12.37 16.87 -1.19
N ALA A 48 12.68 18.16 -1.00
CA ALA A 48 12.20 19.24 -1.85
C ALA A 48 12.99 19.32 -3.16
N LEU A 49 14.22 18.78 -3.20
CA LEU A 49 15.02 18.72 -4.41
C LEU A 49 14.51 17.61 -5.33
N VAL A 50 14.20 17.97 -6.58
CA VAL A 50 13.80 16.98 -7.59
C VAL A 50 15.04 16.20 -8.03
N PRO A 51 15.05 14.86 -7.91
CA PRO A 51 16.19 14.05 -8.33
C PRO A 51 16.44 14.15 -9.84
N SER A 52 17.72 14.16 -10.24
CA SER A 52 18.11 14.11 -11.65
C SER A 52 17.55 12.86 -12.35
N GLY A 53 16.75 13.05 -13.40
CA GLY A 53 16.17 11.96 -14.20
C GLY A 53 14.73 11.57 -13.84
N VAL A 54 14.10 12.23 -12.86
CA VAL A 54 12.66 12.12 -12.60
C VAL A 54 12.03 13.48 -12.83
N ASP A 55 11.47 13.68 -14.02
CA ASP A 55 10.75 14.92 -14.29
C ASP A 55 9.37 14.89 -13.64
N PRO A 56 8.95 15.96 -12.95
CA PRO A 56 7.56 16.10 -12.54
C PRO A 56 6.64 16.01 -13.75
N PRO A 57 5.38 15.57 -13.58
CA PRO A 57 4.44 15.55 -14.68
C PRO A 57 4.37 16.92 -15.36
N GLU A 58 4.63 16.95 -16.68
CA GLU A 58 4.69 18.17 -17.50
C GLU A 58 3.38 18.98 -17.42
N VAL A 59 2.26 18.28 -17.24
CA VAL A 59 0.94 18.86 -17.09
C VAL A 59 0.52 18.77 -15.61
N PRO A 60 0.21 19.90 -14.96
CA PRO A 60 -0.30 19.87 -13.60
C PRO A 60 -1.70 19.25 -13.57
N PHE A 61 -1.92 18.38 -12.59
CA PHE A 61 -3.26 17.87 -12.28
C PHE A 61 -4.14 19.02 -11.78
N THR A 62 -5.08 19.43 -12.62
CA THR A 62 -5.85 20.67 -12.46
C THR A 62 -7.32 20.42 -12.16
N ASP A 63 -7.91 19.33 -12.66
CA ASP A 63 -9.34 19.02 -12.46
C ASP A 63 -9.55 17.56 -12.00
N PRO A 64 -9.95 17.35 -10.73
CA PRO A 64 -10.32 16.03 -10.22
C PRO A 64 -11.62 15.47 -10.79
N ASN A 65 -12.47 16.29 -11.41
CA ASN A 65 -13.73 15.83 -12.01
C ASN A 65 -13.68 15.82 -13.54
N ALA A 66 -12.48 15.85 -14.13
CA ALA A 66 -12.33 15.77 -15.56
C ALA A 66 -13.10 14.53 -16.10
N PRO A 67 -13.86 14.66 -17.20
CA PRO A 67 -14.67 13.56 -17.71
C PRO A 67 -13.76 12.45 -18.24
N LEU A 68 -13.84 11.28 -17.62
CA LEU A 68 -13.04 10.10 -17.93
C LEU A 68 -13.85 9.04 -18.70
N LEU A 69 -13.17 8.28 -19.55
CA LEU A 69 -13.69 7.05 -20.13
C LEU A 69 -13.64 5.90 -19.11
N SER A 70 -14.47 4.87 -19.31
CA SER A 70 -14.49 3.69 -18.44
C SER A 70 -13.15 2.95 -18.38
N GLU A 71 -12.41 2.88 -19.48
CA GLU A 71 -11.04 2.31 -19.52
C GLU A 71 -10.07 3.13 -18.67
N GLU A 72 -10.16 4.44 -18.72
CA GLU A 72 -9.27 5.34 -17.98
C GLU A 72 -9.53 5.24 -16.46
N VAL A 73 -10.79 5.10 -16.07
CA VAL A 73 -11.16 4.84 -14.66
C VAL A 73 -10.65 3.48 -14.20
N CYS A 74 -10.77 2.43 -15.01
CA CYS A 74 -10.16 1.13 -14.72
C CYS A 74 -8.65 1.28 -14.50
N TRP A 75 -7.97 2.02 -15.37
CA TRP A 75 -6.52 2.22 -15.26
C TRP A 75 -6.12 2.94 -13.96
N ILE A 76 -6.82 4.01 -13.58
CA ILE A 76 -6.55 4.73 -12.33
C ILE A 76 -6.80 3.82 -11.11
N LEU A 77 -7.91 3.09 -11.09
CA LEU A 77 -8.20 2.13 -10.01
C LEU A 77 -7.14 1.03 -9.94
N ASP A 78 -6.72 0.48 -11.08
CA ASP A 78 -5.71 -0.59 -11.11
C ASP A 78 -4.35 -0.08 -10.62
N ARG A 79 -3.96 1.12 -11.01
CA ARG A 79 -2.68 1.71 -10.60
C ARG A 79 -2.66 2.13 -9.13
N THR A 80 -3.78 2.64 -8.60
CA THR A 80 -3.93 2.94 -7.17
C THR A 80 -3.98 1.67 -6.32
N MET A 81 -4.68 0.63 -6.76
CA MET A 81 -4.66 -0.67 -6.11
C MET A 81 -3.28 -1.32 -6.15
N ALA A 82 -2.54 -1.20 -7.26
CA ALA A 82 -1.17 -1.70 -7.33
C ALA A 82 -0.23 -0.99 -6.33
N ALA A 83 -0.43 0.32 -6.12
CA ALA A 83 0.29 1.07 -5.09
C ALA A 83 -0.09 0.60 -3.67
N GLU A 84 -1.36 0.26 -3.42
CA GLU A 84 -1.83 -0.29 -2.15
C GLU A 84 -1.34 -1.72 -1.89
N VAL A 85 -1.43 -2.63 -2.86
CA VAL A 85 -1.05 -4.05 -2.68
C VAL A 85 0.42 -4.19 -2.32
N ARG A 86 1.26 -3.30 -2.84
CA ARG A 86 2.67 -3.20 -2.44
C ARG A 86 2.84 -2.90 -0.94
N LEU A 87 1.89 -2.18 -0.33
CA LEU A 87 1.80 -1.98 1.12
C LEU A 87 1.18 -3.20 1.80
N THR A 88 0.02 -3.70 1.35
CA THR A 88 -0.76 -4.73 2.08
C THR A 88 -0.18 -6.13 2.07
N TYR A 89 0.59 -6.51 1.02
CA TYR A 89 1.34 -7.78 1.01
C TYR A 89 2.28 -7.91 2.22
N LEU A 90 2.65 -6.78 2.84
CA LEU A 90 3.51 -6.68 3.99
C LEU A 90 2.79 -6.93 5.33
N ILE A 91 1.51 -6.53 5.44
CA ILE A 91 0.79 -6.45 6.73
C ILE A 91 -0.01 -7.72 7.04
N LEU A 92 -0.43 -8.49 6.03
CA LEU A 92 -1.17 -9.74 6.27
C LEU A 92 -0.24 -10.97 6.43
N SER A 93 1.05 -10.84 6.09
CA SER A 93 2.05 -11.87 6.37
C SER A 93 2.55 -11.84 7.83
N THR A 94 2.24 -10.82 8.63
CA THR A 94 2.83 -10.68 9.97
C THR A 94 2.07 -11.39 11.09
N GLN A 95 0.83 -11.85 10.86
CA GLN A 95 0.06 -12.46 11.96
C GLN A 95 0.47 -13.91 12.29
N LEU A 96 1.34 -14.56 11.49
CA LEU A 96 1.88 -15.89 11.83
C LEU A 96 3.25 -16.26 11.22
N THR A 97 3.95 -15.34 10.55
CA THR A 97 5.17 -15.69 9.82
C THR A 97 6.43 -15.12 10.47
N GLN A 98 6.93 -15.81 11.50
CA GLN A 98 8.23 -15.56 12.14
C GLN A 98 9.44 -16.00 11.29
N ILE A 99 9.29 -16.25 9.98
CA ILE A 99 10.38 -16.78 9.14
C ILE A 99 10.52 -15.94 7.86
N LYS A 100 11.48 -15.02 7.95
CA LYS A 100 12.04 -14.10 6.96
C LYS A 100 12.47 -14.77 5.64
N MET A 101 12.51 -14.00 4.53
CA MET A 101 13.73 -13.70 3.74
C MET A 101 13.39 -13.10 2.37
N GLY A 102 13.43 -11.77 2.32
CA GLY A 102 13.40 -10.93 1.13
C GLY A 102 13.10 -9.53 1.64
N TRP A 103 14.04 -8.60 1.50
CA TRP A 103 13.93 -7.25 2.06
C TRP A 103 12.52 -6.67 1.88
N HIS A 104 11.74 -6.74 2.96
CA HIS A 104 10.43 -6.13 3.06
C HIS A 104 10.69 -4.64 2.99
N SER A 105 10.48 -4.07 1.81
CA SER A 105 10.81 -2.69 1.57
C SER A 105 9.73 -1.86 2.25
N GLY A 106 9.95 -1.50 3.51
CA GLY A 106 9.09 -0.66 4.35
C GLY A 106 8.92 0.74 3.77
N TYR A 107 8.28 0.81 2.60
CA TYR A 107 8.00 2.04 1.87
C TYR A 107 6.89 2.78 2.59
N ALA A 108 7.05 4.09 2.68
CA ALA A 108 6.02 4.96 3.25
C ALA A 108 4.80 5.08 2.33
N LEU A 109 3.66 5.47 2.91
CA LEU A 109 2.46 5.84 2.16
C LEU A 109 2.75 6.96 1.14
N SER A 110 3.66 7.86 1.50
CA SER A 110 4.14 8.97 0.68
C SER A 110 4.84 8.53 -0.61
N GLN A 111 5.56 7.39 -0.59
CA GLN A 111 6.24 6.83 -1.76
C GLN A 111 5.33 6.00 -2.68
N THR A 112 4.21 5.52 -2.17
CA THR A 112 3.35 4.54 -2.85
C THR A 112 1.99 5.15 -3.18
N LEU A 113 1.10 5.20 -2.20
CA LEU A 113 -0.31 5.51 -2.39
C LEU A 113 -0.56 6.99 -2.63
N TYR A 114 0.17 7.86 -1.93
CA TYR A 114 0.07 9.31 -2.09
C TYR A 114 0.64 9.81 -3.41
N THR A 115 1.30 8.96 -4.20
CA THR A 115 1.61 9.32 -5.59
C THR A 115 0.33 9.57 -6.38
N SER A 116 -0.80 8.94 -6.03
CA SER A 116 -2.09 9.25 -6.63
C SER A 116 -2.65 10.57 -6.13
N LEU A 117 -2.81 11.55 -7.02
CA LEU A 117 -3.33 12.87 -6.68
C LEU A 117 -4.82 12.86 -6.36
N TYR A 118 -5.58 11.89 -6.90
CA TYR A 118 -6.98 11.69 -6.53
C TYR A 118 -7.15 11.35 -5.04
N MET A 119 -6.14 10.72 -4.43
CA MET A 119 -6.17 10.36 -3.02
C MET A 119 -6.23 11.62 -2.14
N HIS A 120 -5.35 12.57 -2.42
CA HIS A 120 -5.29 13.85 -1.71
C HIS A 120 -6.60 14.65 -1.85
N GLN A 121 -7.25 14.60 -3.01
CA GLN A 121 -8.52 15.29 -3.22
C GLN A 121 -9.66 14.70 -2.39
N ILE A 122 -9.65 13.38 -2.21
CA ILE A 122 -10.68 12.67 -1.44
C ILE A 122 -10.44 12.85 0.06
N THR A 123 -9.20 12.82 0.52
CA THR A 123 -8.86 12.99 1.94
C THR A 123 -9.01 14.43 2.44
N LEU A 124 -8.87 15.44 1.56
CA LEU A 124 -9.18 16.84 1.88
C LEU A 124 -10.66 17.04 2.24
N SER A 125 -11.55 16.22 1.70
CA SER A 125 -12.97 16.24 2.04
C SER A 125 -13.25 15.31 3.21
N ASN A 126 -13.71 15.84 4.35
CA ASN A 126 -14.08 15.03 5.53
C ASN A 126 -15.13 13.93 5.29
N HIS A 127 -15.84 13.97 4.16
CA HIS A 127 -16.84 12.98 3.77
C HIS A 127 -16.40 12.08 2.61
N GLY A 128 -15.14 12.20 2.15
CA GLY A 128 -14.61 11.47 1.00
C GLY A 128 -15.21 11.84 -0.36
N ALA A 129 -15.96 12.94 -0.42
CA ALA A 129 -16.52 13.44 -1.67
C ALA A 129 -15.45 14.18 -2.49
N LEU A 130 -15.36 13.89 -3.79
CA LEU A 130 -14.57 14.74 -4.68
C LEU A 130 -15.20 16.15 -4.71
N PRO A 131 -14.39 17.23 -4.70
CA PRO A 131 -14.91 18.59 -4.72
C PRO A 131 -15.80 18.78 -5.96
N GLN A 132 -17.11 19.00 -5.80
CA GLN A 132 -18.02 19.12 -6.95
C GLN A 132 -17.85 20.48 -7.63
N TYR A 133 -16.87 20.57 -8.52
CA TYR A 133 -16.86 21.61 -9.53
C TYR A 133 -17.84 21.20 -10.62
N PHE A 134 -18.79 22.08 -10.93
CA PHE A 134 -19.68 21.95 -12.07
C PHE A 134 -19.06 22.74 -13.23
N PRO A 135 -18.04 22.23 -13.94
CA PRO A 135 -17.62 22.86 -15.17
C PRO A 135 -18.82 22.75 -16.14
N ALA A 136 -19.13 23.84 -16.85
CA ALA A 136 -20.28 23.96 -17.76
C ALA A 136 -20.20 23.05 -19.02
N TRP A 137 -19.60 21.87 -18.94
CA TRP A 137 -19.13 21.09 -20.08
C TRP A 137 -20.00 19.86 -20.38
N ARG A 138 -20.58 19.92 -21.58
CA ARG A 138 -20.93 18.86 -22.56
C ARG A 138 -21.40 17.51 -21.98
N GLN A 139 -22.68 17.21 -22.21
CA GLN A 139 -23.25 15.86 -22.12
C GLN A 139 -22.54 14.91 -23.11
N ASP A 140 -21.41 14.34 -22.71
CA ASP A 140 -20.78 13.23 -23.43
C ASP A 140 -21.34 11.92 -22.88
N SER A 141 -22.11 11.20 -23.71
CA SER A 141 -22.69 9.91 -23.32
C SER A 141 -21.61 8.85 -23.07
N ALA A 142 -20.40 9.00 -23.60
CA ALA A 142 -19.30 8.07 -23.40
C ALA A 142 -18.50 8.36 -22.10
N ARG A 143 -18.60 9.58 -21.57
CA ARG A 143 -17.86 10.04 -20.38
C ARG A 143 -18.79 10.65 -19.33
N PRO A 144 -19.71 9.85 -18.76
CA PRO A 144 -20.62 10.36 -17.75
C PRO A 144 -19.87 10.70 -16.46
N MET A 145 -20.22 11.83 -15.84
CA MET A 145 -19.64 12.29 -14.57
C MET A 145 -19.75 11.25 -13.44
N GLY A 146 -20.79 10.39 -13.48
CA GLY A 146 -20.99 9.34 -12.50
C GLY A 146 -19.84 8.31 -12.44
N LEU A 147 -19.06 8.15 -13.51
CA LEU A 147 -17.85 7.33 -13.46
C LEU A 147 -16.81 7.88 -12.49
N VAL A 148 -16.70 9.20 -12.37
CA VAL A 148 -15.74 9.85 -11.46
C VAL A 148 -16.36 10.04 -10.08
N SER A 149 -17.52 10.70 -10.02
CA SER A 149 -18.13 11.13 -8.76
C SER A 149 -18.77 9.99 -7.95
N ILE A 150 -19.08 8.85 -8.58
CA ILE A 150 -19.69 7.69 -7.91
C ILE A 150 -18.71 6.53 -7.92
N VAL A 151 -18.26 6.08 -9.10
CA VAL A 151 -17.49 4.83 -9.22
C VAL A 151 -16.05 4.99 -8.74
N LEU A 152 -15.29 5.95 -9.29
CA LEU A 152 -13.90 6.19 -8.90
C LEU A 152 -13.83 6.65 -7.44
N GLN A 153 -14.69 7.58 -7.03
CA GLN A 153 -14.75 8.05 -5.65
C GLN A 153 -14.98 6.90 -4.65
N ALA A 154 -16.00 6.06 -4.86
CA ALA A 154 -16.27 4.95 -3.96
C ALA A 154 -15.11 3.94 -3.89
N GLY A 155 -14.50 3.64 -5.04
CA GLY A 155 -13.32 2.78 -5.12
C GLY A 155 -12.14 3.33 -4.31
N LEU A 156 -11.82 4.61 -4.46
CA LEU A 156 -10.73 5.27 -3.75
C LEU A 156 -11.02 5.43 -2.24
N MET A 157 -12.27 5.77 -1.85
CA MET A 157 -12.68 5.80 -0.44
C MET A 157 -12.43 4.46 0.25
N ALA A 158 -12.72 3.35 -0.45
CA ALA A 158 -12.46 2.02 0.07
C ALA A 158 -10.97 1.69 0.15
N ILE A 159 -10.14 2.24 -0.74
CA ILE A 159 -8.66 2.15 -0.66
C ILE A 159 -8.15 2.83 0.61
N VAL A 160 -8.52 4.10 0.80
CA VAL A 160 -8.18 4.86 2.02
C VAL A 160 -8.62 4.09 3.27
N LYS A 161 -9.85 3.56 3.25
CA LYS A 161 -10.42 2.91 4.44
C LYS A 161 -9.71 1.62 4.82
N THR A 162 -9.17 0.88 3.86
CA THR A 162 -8.36 -0.31 4.16
C THR A 162 -7.00 0.08 4.72
N CYS A 163 -6.40 1.20 4.28
CA CYS A 163 -5.18 1.73 4.90
C CYS A 163 -5.42 2.15 6.36
N ASP A 164 -6.59 2.69 6.68
CA ASP A 164 -6.97 2.97 8.08
C ASP A 164 -7.12 1.69 8.91
N TRP A 165 -7.58 0.58 8.34
CA TRP A 165 -7.58 -0.71 9.03
C TRP A 165 -6.16 -1.24 9.31
N VAL A 166 -5.25 -1.14 8.35
CA VAL A 166 -3.83 -1.43 8.57
C VAL A 166 -3.28 -0.62 9.75
N TRP A 167 -3.63 0.66 9.81
CA TRP A 167 -3.25 1.54 10.92
C TRP A 167 -3.83 1.14 12.28
N ARG A 168 -5.04 0.59 12.30
CA ARG A 168 -5.61 0.03 13.53
C ARG A 168 -4.86 -1.20 14.01
N GLU A 169 -4.36 -2.05 13.10
CA GLU A 169 -3.54 -3.21 13.47
C GLU A 169 -2.19 -2.79 14.09
N LEU A 170 -1.58 -1.71 13.58
CA LEU A 170 -0.42 -1.09 14.23
C LEU A 170 -0.75 -0.59 15.63
N THR A 171 -1.86 0.16 15.76
CA THR A 171 -2.29 0.69 17.06
C THR A 171 -2.63 -0.44 18.04
N GLY A 172 -3.08 -1.59 17.52
CA GLY A 172 -3.34 -2.81 18.28
C GLY A 172 -2.09 -3.58 18.70
N GLY A 173 -0.90 -3.18 18.25
CA GLY A 173 0.37 -3.84 18.58
C GLY A 173 0.60 -5.17 17.84
N ASN A 174 -0.17 -5.45 16.78
CA ASN A 174 -0.01 -6.66 15.97
C ASN A 174 1.11 -6.51 14.92
N VAL A 175 1.57 -5.28 14.68
CA VAL A 175 2.54 -4.91 13.65
C VAL A 175 3.51 -3.88 14.23
N PHE A 176 4.79 -3.92 13.84
CA PHE A 176 5.82 -3.00 14.31
C PHE A 176 6.14 -1.92 13.26
N ASP A 177 6.12 -0.66 13.70
CA ASP A 177 6.51 0.49 12.85
C ASP A 177 8.01 0.44 12.51
N LEU A 178 8.34 0.86 11.29
CA LEU A 178 9.68 0.87 10.67
C LEU A 178 10.37 -0.50 10.49
N GLU A 179 9.81 -1.58 11.03
CA GLU A 179 10.23 -2.96 10.78
C GLU A 179 9.31 -3.64 9.76
N ASP A 180 8.02 -3.74 10.09
CA ASP A 180 7.03 -4.43 9.27
C ASP A 180 6.47 -3.48 8.21
N PHE A 181 6.22 -2.22 8.52
CA PHE A 181 5.83 -1.21 7.54
C PHE A 181 6.17 0.20 8.06
N ASN A 182 6.11 1.21 7.18
CA ASN A 182 6.33 2.60 7.57
C ASN A 182 4.99 3.30 7.81
N ALA A 183 4.77 3.68 9.06
CA ALA A 183 3.57 4.34 9.55
C ALA A 183 3.65 5.87 9.46
N ASP A 184 4.34 6.44 8.47
CA ASP A 184 4.25 7.87 8.22
C ASP A 184 3.01 8.20 7.38
N LYS A 185 2.09 8.98 7.97
CA LYS A 185 0.86 9.48 7.33
C LYS A 185 1.08 10.79 6.56
N ALA A 186 2.22 11.46 6.71
CA ALA A 186 2.50 12.78 6.16
C ALA A 186 1.40 13.83 6.44
N ASP A 187 0.82 13.77 7.65
CA ASP A 187 -0.30 14.59 8.13
C ASP A 187 -1.60 14.53 7.30
N ILE A 188 -1.80 13.43 6.54
CA ILE A 188 -3.02 13.19 5.77
C ILE A 188 -3.94 12.23 6.52
N SER A 189 -5.23 12.59 6.63
CA SER A 189 -6.23 11.75 7.28
C SER A 189 -6.60 10.53 6.42
N LEU A 190 -6.66 9.36 7.06
CA LEU A 190 -7.09 8.10 6.43
C LEU A 190 -8.57 7.76 6.71
N PHE A 191 -9.42 8.75 6.95
CA PHE A 191 -10.84 8.53 7.30
C PHE A 191 -11.07 7.75 8.59
N GLU A 192 -10.27 8.06 9.61
CA GLU A 192 -10.33 7.46 10.94
C GLU A 192 -11.74 7.61 11.57
N GLY A 193 -12.42 8.74 11.32
CA GLY A 193 -13.76 9.04 11.82
C GLY A 193 -14.93 8.51 10.98
N ILE A 194 -14.69 7.97 9.78
CA ILE A 194 -15.77 7.46 8.90
C ILE A 194 -16.03 6.00 9.23
N GLN A 195 -17.30 5.59 9.30
CA GLN A 195 -17.64 4.17 9.53
C GLN A 195 -17.44 3.35 8.26
N VAL A 196 -17.01 2.10 8.42
CA VAL A 196 -16.84 1.16 7.29
C VAL A 196 -18.16 1.02 6.51
N GLN A 197 -19.29 0.94 7.21
CA GLN A 197 -20.61 0.78 6.59
C GLN A 197 -20.98 1.95 5.66
N THR A 198 -20.52 3.17 5.96
CA THR A 198 -20.70 4.33 5.07
C THR A 198 -19.98 4.12 3.74
N VAL A 199 -18.73 3.64 3.79
CA VAL A 199 -17.94 3.36 2.59
C VAL A 199 -18.54 2.20 1.78
N ILE A 200 -19.03 1.15 2.47
CA ILE A 200 -19.75 0.04 1.82
C ILE A 200 -21.02 0.55 1.12
N THR A 201 -21.75 1.48 1.75
CA THR A 201 -22.94 2.08 1.14
C THR A 201 -22.60 2.87 -0.13
N GLU A 202 -21.48 3.59 -0.17
CA GLU A 202 -21.01 4.27 -1.39
C GLU A 202 -20.59 3.28 -2.49
N LEU A 203 -19.93 2.17 -2.13
CA LEU A 203 -19.62 1.09 -3.07
C LEU A 203 -20.89 0.44 -3.64
N ASP A 204 -21.93 0.23 -2.81
CA ASP A 204 -23.20 -0.31 -3.27
C ASP A 204 -23.94 0.65 -4.19
N LYS A 205 -23.90 1.96 -3.90
CA LYS A 205 -24.41 2.99 -4.83
C LYS A 205 -23.68 2.93 -6.17
N ALA A 206 -22.36 2.73 -6.16
CA ALA A 206 -21.56 2.60 -7.38
C ALA A 206 -21.93 1.35 -8.20
N LEU A 207 -22.15 0.19 -7.56
CA LEU A 207 -22.58 -1.03 -8.22
C LEU A 207 -23.98 -0.86 -8.85
N VAL A 208 -24.95 -0.34 -8.08
CA VAL A 208 -26.32 -0.07 -8.57
C VAL A 208 -26.31 0.94 -9.72
N TRP A 209 -25.45 1.95 -9.65
CA TRP A 209 -25.30 2.92 -10.72
C TRP A 209 -24.72 2.27 -11.99
N LEU A 210 -23.68 1.44 -11.86
CA LEU A 210 -23.10 0.69 -12.97
C LEU A 210 -24.15 -0.22 -13.63
N ASP A 211 -24.97 -0.91 -12.85
CA ASP A 211 -26.03 -1.78 -13.37
C ASP A 211 -27.05 -1.03 -14.23
N ARG A 212 -27.48 0.14 -13.76
CA ARG A 212 -28.43 1.01 -14.47
C ARG A 212 -27.83 1.74 -15.65
N TRP A 213 -26.51 1.95 -15.65
CA TRP A 213 -25.82 2.68 -16.71
C TRP A 213 -25.87 1.92 -18.03
N GLN A 214 -26.42 2.57 -19.06
CA GLN A 214 -26.45 2.07 -20.43
C GLN A 214 -25.26 2.64 -21.22
N THR A 215 -24.46 1.75 -21.81
CA THR A 215 -23.28 2.12 -22.61
C THR A 215 -23.14 1.16 -23.80
N ALA A 216 -22.41 1.54 -24.84
CA ALA A 216 -22.13 0.63 -25.94
C ALA A 216 -21.08 -0.44 -25.56
N THR A 217 -20.21 -0.11 -24.60
CA THR A 217 -19.06 -0.94 -24.19
C THR A 217 -19.36 -1.74 -22.92
N MET A 218 -20.19 -2.78 -23.04
CA MET A 218 -20.54 -3.69 -21.94
C MET A 218 -19.32 -4.33 -21.25
N ALA A 219 -18.26 -4.65 -22.02
CA ALA A 219 -17.06 -5.26 -21.48
C ALA A 219 -16.39 -4.40 -20.38
N TRP A 220 -16.27 -3.08 -20.62
CA TRP A 220 -15.69 -2.16 -19.63
C TRP A 220 -16.61 -1.90 -18.45
N LYS A 221 -17.93 -1.90 -18.66
CA LYS A 221 -18.91 -1.83 -17.57
C LYS A 221 -18.77 -3.03 -16.62
N HIS A 222 -18.71 -4.25 -17.15
CA HIS A 222 -18.49 -5.44 -16.33
C HIS A 222 -17.12 -5.42 -15.64
N ALA A 223 -16.09 -4.98 -16.35
CA ALA A 223 -14.74 -4.84 -15.81
C ALA A 223 -14.69 -3.87 -14.60
N LEU A 224 -15.41 -2.74 -14.66
CA LEU A 224 -15.55 -1.80 -13.53
C LEU A 224 -16.37 -2.41 -12.40
N HIS A 225 -17.49 -3.07 -12.73
CA HIS A 225 -18.33 -3.72 -11.73
C HIS A 225 -17.54 -4.76 -10.91
N HIS A 226 -16.75 -5.61 -11.57
CA HIS A 226 -15.91 -6.60 -10.88
C HIS A 226 -14.81 -5.95 -10.02
N ARG A 227 -14.24 -4.81 -10.41
CA ARG A 227 -13.26 -4.05 -9.59
C ARG A 227 -13.88 -3.47 -8.33
N ILE A 228 -15.07 -2.87 -8.45
CA ILE A 228 -15.80 -2.31 -7.30
C ILE A 228 -16.27 -3.44 -6.37
N ALA A 229 -16.76 -4.55 -6.92
CA ALA A 229 -17.14 -5.72 -6.13
C ALA A 229 -15.93 -6.35 -5.40
N LEU A 230 -14.80 -6.51 -6.10
CA LEU A 230 -13.53 -6.94 -5.50
C LEU A 230 -13.16 -6.04 -4.32
N ARG A 231 -13.20 -4.72 -4.52
CA ARG A 231 -12.88 -3.74 -3.48
C ARG A 231 -13.81 -3.83 -2.27
N LYS A 232 -15.12 -3.97 -2.51
CA LYS A 232 -16.11 -4.16 -1.45
C LYS A 232 -15.80 -5.39 -0.61
N HIS A 233 -15.50 -6.51 -1.25
CA HIS A 233 -15.21 -7.75 -0.55
C HIS A 233 -13.87 -7.71 0.21
N ILE A 234 -12.85 -7.01 -0.30
CA ILE A 234 -11.60 -6.77 0.43
C ILE A 234 -11.86 -5.93 1.69
N LEU A 235 -12.63 -4.85 1.58
CA LEU A 235 -12.92 -4.01 2.74
C LEU A 235 -13.73 -4.76 3.82
N LEU A 236 -14.72 -5.55 3.40
CA LEU A 236 -15.51 -6.38 4.31
C LEU A 236 -14.67 -7.49 4.96
N SER A 237 -13.74 -8.10 4.21
CA SER A 237 -12.88 -9.14 4.77
C SER A 237 -11.92 -8.59 5.81
N VAL A 238 -11.38 -7.38 5.63
CA VAL A 238 -10.50 -6.74 6.62
C VAL A 238 -11.29 -6.23 7.82
N ALA A 239 -12.50 -5.70 7.62
CA ALA A 239 -13.35 -5.18 8.69
C ALA A 239 -14.02 -6.25 9.56
N ALA A 240 -13.97 -7.52 9.15
CA ALA A 240 -14.42 -8.64 9.95
C ALA A 240 -13.63 -8.65 11.28
N GLY A 241 -14.32 -8.78 12.42
CA GLY A 241 -13.69 -8.94 13.73
C GLY A 241 -12.94 -10.28 13.92
N PRO A 242 -12.41 -10.56 15.12
CA PRO A 242 -11.67 -11.79 15.42
C PRO A 242 -12.55 -12.98 15.84
N ASN A 243 -13.86 -12.78 16.03
CA ASN A 243 -14.75 -13.82 16.54
C ASN A 243 -14.92 -15.00 15.55
N GLU A 244 -15.28 -16.18 16.04
CA GLU A 244 -15.46 -17.39 15.20
C GLU A 244 -16.45 -17.18 14.04
N SER A 245 -17.61 -16.56 14.31
CA SER A 245 -18.58 -16.19 13.26
C SER A 245 -17.96 -15.27 12.19
N SER A 246 -17.05 -14.40 12.62
CA SER A 246 -16.36 -13.45 11.78
C SER A 246 -15.28 -14.10 10.90
N ILE A 247 -14.72 -15.24 11.31
CA ILE A 247 -13.77 -16.02 10.47
C ILE A 247 -14.50 -16.62 9.28
N VAL A 248 -15.71 -17.15 9.50
CA VAL A 248 -16.56 -17.69 8.42
C VAL A 248 -16.97 -16.57 7.46
N ASP A 249 -17.42 -15.43 7.99
CA ASP A 249 -17.78 -14.26 7.18
C ASP A 249 -16.58 -13.74 6.36
N ARG A 250 -15.39 -13.67 6.98
CA ARG A 250 -14.14 -13.32 6.30
C ARG A 250 -13.85 -14.28 5.15
N ALA A 251 -13.94 -15.59 5.38
CA ALA A 251 -13.71 -16.60 4.33
C ALA A 251 -14.68 -16.43 3.15
N VAL A 252 -15.96 -16.16 3.42
CA VAL A 252 -16.97 -15.90 2.38
C VAL A 252 -16.61 -14.65 1.57
N HIS A 253 -16.26 -13.55 2.24
CA HIS A 253 -15.87 -12.33 1.56
C HIS A 253 -14.60 -12.51 0.72
N VAL A 254 -13.58 -13.20 1.24
CA VAL A 254 -12.35 -13.49 0.48
C VAL A 254 -12.64 -14.38 -0.73
N SER A 255 -13.50 -15.39 -0.59
CA SER A 255 -13.93 -16.22 -1.73
C SER A 255 -14.62 -15.40 -2.83
N ASN A 256 -15.51 -14.49 -2.44
CA ASN A 256 -16.18 -13.58 -3.38
C ASN A 256 -15.21 -12.56 -4.01
N ALA A 257 -14.19 -12.13 -3.26
CA ALA A 257 -13.10 -11.31 -3.79
C ALA A 257 -12.32 -12.08 -4.87
N LEU A 258 -11.93 -13.32 -4.61
CA LEU A 258 -11.25 -14.18 -5.60
C LEU A 258 -12.12 -14.43 -6.85
N ALA A 259 -13.42 -14.68 -6.69
CA ALA A 259 -14.33 -14.81 -7.82
C ALA A 259 -14.41 -13.52 -8.67
N SER A 260 -14.45 -12.36 -8.02
CA SER A 260 -14.43 -11.06 -8.69
C SER A 260 -13.10 -10.80 -9.39
N TYR A 261 -11.98 -11.19 -8.77
CA TYR A 261 -10.65 -11.14 -9.37
C TYR A 261 -10.56 -11.99 -10.65
N HIS A 262 -11.02 -13.24 -10.61
CA HIS A 262 -10.99 -14.11 -11.79
C HIS A 262 -11.87 -13.56 -12.92
N SER A 263 -13.04 -13.02 -12.59
CA SER A 263 -13.94 -12.38 -13.56
C SER A 263 -13.33 -11.13 -14.18
N MET A 264 -12.61 -10.33 -13.37
CA MET A 264 -11.86 -9.17 -13.85
C MET A 264 -10.72 -9.57 -14.78
N ARG A 265 -9.95 -10.61 -14.44
CA ARG A 265 -8.83 -11.12 -15.24
C ARG A 265 -9.27 -11.76 -16.56
N ALA A 266 -10.49 -12.29 -16.62
CA ALA A 266 -11.10 -12.78 -17.86
C ALA A 266 -11.61 -11.64 -18.76
N GLY A 267 -11.77 -10.44 -18.21
CA GLY A 267 -12.24 -9.25 -18.92
C GLY A 267 -11.12 -8.45 -19.61
N PRO A 268 -11.46 -7.27 -20.16
CA PRO A 268 -10.46 -6.39 -20.77
C PRO A 268 -9.51 -5.81 -19.71
N VAL A 269 -8.22 -5.78 -20.04
CA VAL A 269 -7.16 -5.14 -19.25
C VAL A 269 -6.90 -3.75 -19.84
N PRO A 270 -6.95 -2.66 -19.04
CA PRO A 270 -6.66 -1.32 -19.52
C PRO A 270 -5.24 -1.24 -20.03
N ARG A 271 -5.05 -0.62 -21.20
CA ARG A 271 -3.70 -0.40 -21.73
C ARG A 271 -3.03 0.73 -20.97
N THR A 272 -1.71 0.64 -20.82
CA THR A 272 -0.94 1.78 -20.33
C THR A 272 -1.12 2.95 -21.30
N PRO A 273 -1.62 4.11 -20.83
CA PRO A 273 -1.75 5.29 -21.68
C PRO A 273 -0.39 5.68 -22.28
N PRO A 274 -0.37 6.35 -23.44
CA PRO A 274 0.86 6.90 -23.98
C PRO A 274 1.42 7.98 -23.04
N ALA A 275 2.74 8.18 -23.03
CA ALA A 275 3.41 9.14 -22.14
C ALA A 275 2.84 10.57 -22.24
N SER A 276 2.36 10.97 -23.42
CA SER A 276 1.70 12.27 -23.66
C SER A 276 0.27 12.37 -23.14
N SER A 277 -0.30 11.30 -22.58
CA SER A 277 -1.66 11.31 -22.06
C SER A 277 -1.74 12.11 -20.75
N PRO A 278 -2.74 13.00 -20.61
CA PRO A 278 -2.96 13.76 -19.36
C PRO A 278 -3.29 12.86 -18.16
N LEU A 279 -3.61 11.58 -18.38
CA LEU A 279 -3.83 10.61 -17.30
C LEU A 279 -2.59 10.38 -16.42
N HIS A 280 -1.39 10.57 -16.97
CA HIS A 280 -0.16 10.48 -16.17
C HIS A 280 -0.09 11.57 -15.11
N ALA A 281 -0.71 12.74 -15.35
CA ALA A 281 -0.77 13.81 -14.36
C ALA A 281 -1.52 13.39 -13.08
N ALA A 282 -2.38 12.36 -13.14
CA ALA A 282 -3.05 11.83 -11.96
C ALA A 282 -2.11 11.17 -10.95
N PHE A 283 -0.87 10.86 -11.34
CA PHE A 283 0.14 10.24 -10.50
C PHE A 283 1.43 11.07 -10.50
N ASP A 284 1.80 11.61 -9.34
CA ASP A 284 3.04 12.35 -9.14
C ASP A 284 4.01 11.51 -8.27
N PRO A 285 5.05 10.91 -8.88
CA PRO A 285 6.07 10.15 -8.12
C PRO A 285 6.94 11.05 -7.23
N THR A 286 6.93 12.37 -7.47
CA THR A 286 7.70 13.39 -6.74
C THR A 286 6.86 14.14 -5.70
N ILE A 287 5.70 13.61 -5.32
CA ILE A 287 4.76 14.27 -4.40
C ILE A 287 5.37 14.57 -3.02
N ASN A 288 6.38 13.81 -2.59
CA ASN A 288 7.07 13.98 -1.31
C ASN A 288 7.59 15.41 -1.08
N ARG A 289 7.94 16.16 -2.14
CA ARG A 289 8.36 17.57 -2.06
C ARG A 289 7.29 18.52 -1.50
N ARG A 290 6.02 18.10 -1.53
CA ARG A 290 4.86 18.87 -1.07
C ARG A 290 4.27 18.35 0.24
N LEU A 291 4.74 17.20 0.69
CA LEU A 291 4.24 16.53 1.88
C LEU A 291 5.14 16.80 3.07
N ILE A 292 4.57 16.75 4.27
CA ILE A 292 5.35 16.84 5.51
C ILE A 292 5.98 15.47 5.73
N VAL A 293 7.28 15.35 5.49
CA VAL A 293 8.02 14.10 5.67
C VAL A 293 9.20 14.37 6.60
N SER A 294 9.35 13.54 7.63
CA SER A 294 10.41 13.65 8.65
C SER A 294 11.68 12.88 8.30
N MET A 295 11.67 12.12 7.21
CA MET A 295 12.78 11.31 6.73
C MET A 295 12.98 11.47 5.22
N PRO A 296 14.23 11.43 4.72
CA PRO A 296 14.48 11.47 3.30
C PRO A 296 13.97 10.20 2.60
N LEU A 297 13.04 10.39 1.66
CA LEU A 297 12.41 9.28 0.93
C LEU A 297 12.75 9.35 -0.55
N LYS A 298 13.32 8.27 -1.07
CA LYS A 298 13.61 8.13 -2.50
C LYS A 298 12.32 7.93 -3.29
N VAL A 299 12.29 8.45 -4.50
CA VAL A 299 11.25 8.12 -5.48
C VAL A 299 11.38 6.64 -5.84
N ILE A 300 10.26 5.93 -5.89
CA ILE A 300 10.20 4.52 -6.25
C ILE A 300 9.36 4.33 -7.50
N GLU A 301 9.71 3.32 -8.29
CA GLU A 301 8.86 2.85 -9.36
C GLU A 301 7.79 1.90 -8.80
N LEU A 302 6.52 2.18 -9.14
CA LEU A 302 5.40 1.33 -8.77
C LEU A 302 5.51 -0.04 -9.46
N MET A 303 5.01 -1.07 -8.78
CA MET A 303 5.01 -2.42 -9.33
C MET A 303 4.17 -2.47 -10.62
N PRO A 304 4.58 -3.23 -11.65
CA PRO A 304 3.73 -3.48 -12.81
C PRO A 304 2.37 -4.03 -12.38
N ALA A 305 1.31 -3.60 -13.05
CA ALA A 305 -0.05 -3.96 -12.67
C ALA A 305 -0.25 -5.49 -12.59
N ASP A 306 0.32 -6.25 -13.54
CA ASP A 306 0.15 -7.71 -13.58
C ASP A 306 0.73 -8.42 -12.35
N ASP A 307 1.88 -7.96 -11.87
CA ASP A 307 2.54 -8.53 -10.70
C ASP A 307 1.84 -8.12 -9.42
N ALA A 308 1.33 -6.88 -9.35
CA ALA A 308 0.50 -6.44 -8.23
C ALA A 308 -0.79 -7.26 -8.12
N TRP A 309 -1.41 -7.59 -9.26
CA TRP A 309 -2.60 -8.45 -9.28
C TRP A 309 -2.31 -9.88 -8.83
N LYS A 310 -1.17 -10.46 -9.23
CA LYS A 310 -0.73 -11.77 -8.73
C LYS A 310 -0.46 -11.75 -7.23
N ALA A 311 0.19 -10.70 -6.74
CA ALA A 311 0.45 -10.53 -5.30
C ALA A 311 -0.87 -10.43 -4.51
N LEU A 312 -1.85 -9.65 -5.02
CA LEU A 312 -3.18 -9.56 -4.41
C LEU A 312 -3.88 -10.92 -4.38
N GLN A 313 -3.82 -11.68 -5.47
CA GLN A 313 -4.39 -13.02 -5.53
C GLN A 313 -3.75 -13.96 -4.51
N GLY A 314 -2.41 -13.95 -4.42
CA GLY A 314 -1.66 -14.74 -3.44
C GLY A 314 -2.05 -14.39 -2.00
N MET A 315 -2.20 -13.09 -1.71
CA MET A 315 -2.64 -12.61 -0.41
C MET A 315 -4.07 -13.08 -0.07
N LEU A 316 -5.02 -12.93 -0.99
CA LEU A 316 -6.40 -13.39 -0.79
C LEU A 316 -6.46 -14.91 -0.60
N GLN A 317 -5.69 -15.67 -1.38
CA GLN A 317 -5.60 -17.12 -1.24
C GLN A 317 -5.01 -17.52 0.13
N GLY A 318 -3.96 -16.83 0.58
CA GLY A 318 -3.37 -17.04 1.90
C GLY A 318 -4.35 -16.79 3.03
N VAL A 319 -5.10 -15.68 2.99
CA VAL A 319 -6.15 -15.40 3.99
C VAL A 319 -7.24 -16.47 3.98
N LEU A 320 -7.67 -16.94 2.82
CA LEU A 320 -8.66 -18.01 2.71
C LEU A 320 -8.18 -19.31 3.32
N GLU A 321 -6.91 -19.67 3.11
CA GLU A 321 -6.26 -20.84 3.69
C GLU A 321 -6.16 -20.74 5.22
N ILE A 322 -5.78 -19.57 5.74
CA ILE A 322 -5.77 -19.29 7.18
C ILE A 322 -7.17 -19.44 7.77
N CYS A 323 -8.19 -18.87 7.14
CA CYS A 323 -9.57 -19.00 7.65
C CYS A 323 -10.02 -20.47 7.68
N LYS A 324 -9.61 -21.29 6.71
CA LYS A 324 -9.91 -22.73 6.70
C LYS A 324 -9.19 -23.47 7.83
N ALA A 325 -7.91 -23.16 8.06
CA ALA A 325 -7.13 -23.76 9.14
C ALA A 325 -7.72 -23.40 10.52
N LEU A 326 -8.08 -22.14 10.73
CA LEU A 326 -8.70 -21.68 11.98
C LEU A 326 -10.09 -22.28 12.23
N ASN A 327 -10.81 -22.67 11.17
CA ASN A 327 -12.11 -23.34 11.26
C ASN A 327 -11.98 -24.88 11.39
N SER A 328 -10.76 -25.42 11.35
CA SER A 328 -10.53 -26.85 11.58
C SER A 328 -10.47 -27.14 13.08
N ALA A 329 -11.19 -28.17 13.54
CA ALA A 329 -11.26 -28.54 14.95
C ALA A 329 -10.06 -29.36 15.44
N ASP A 330 -9.11 -29.68 14.55
CA ASP A 330 -8.00 -30.57 14.85
C ASP A 330 -6.69 -29.78 15.08
N LEU A 331 -6.06 -30.00 16.23
CA LEU A 331 -4.82 -29.34 16.63
C LEU A 331 -3.65 -29.72 15.70
N LEU A 332 -3.71 -30.91 15.10
CA LEU A 332 -2.71 -31.39 14.13
C LEU A 332 -2.82 -30.65 12.78
N ASP A 333 -4.04 -30.33 12.33
CA ASP A 333 -4.26 -29.53 11.12
C ASP A 333 -3.85 -28.07 11.32
N MET A 334 -4.02 -27.51 12.53
CA MET A 334 -3.49 -26.17 12.83
C MET A 334 -1.96 -26.13 12.90
N THR A 335 -1.31 -27.15 13.46
CA THR A 335 0.15 -27.19 13.61
C THR A 335 0.90 -27.54 12.32
N VAL A 336 0.30 -28.34 11.43
CA VAL A 336 0.89 -28.71 10.13
C VAL A 336 0.38 -27.83 8.99
N GLY A 337 -0.89 -27.44 9.02
CA GLY A 337 -1.56 -26.68 7.95
C GLY A 337 -1.12 -25.23 7.87
N VAL A 338 -0.90 -24.55 9.00
CA VAL A 338 -0.46 -23.14 8.98
C VAL A 338 0.94 -23.01 8.36
N PRO A 339 1.96 -23.80 8.75
CA PRO A 339 3.27 -23.79 8.08
C PRO A 339 3.23 -24.24 6.61
N TYR A 340 2.35 -25.17 6.25
CA TYR A 340 2.22 -25.68 4.86
C TYR A 340 1.57 -24.65 3.93
N CYS A 341 0.51 -23.97 4.38
CA CYS A 341 -0.14 -22.87 3.65
C CYS A 341 0.82 -21.69 3.45
N ILE A 342 1.63 -21.38 4.47
CA ILE A 342 2.72 -20.41 4.38
C ILE A 342 3.74 -20.82 3.30
N ASN A 343 4.19 -22.08 3.28
CA ASN A 343 5.14 -22.59 2.26
C ASN A 343 4.57 -22.59 0.83
N ARG A 344 3.26 -22.82 0.65
CA ARG A 344 2.64 -22.81 -0.67
C ARG A 344 2.47 -21.40 -1.24
N ALA A 345 2.16 -20.41 -0.39
CA ALA A 345 2.16 -19.00 -0.76
C ALA A 345 3.57 -18.52 -1.18
N LEU A 346 4.64 -19.09 -0.59
CA LEU A 346 6.04 -18.81 -0.94
C LEU A 346 6.46 -19.40 -2.29
N ILE A 347 6.02 -20.61 -2.64
CA ILE A 347 6.38 -21.27 -3.92
C ILE A 347 5.82 -20.49 -5.12
N LEU A 348 4.58 -20.00 -5.01
CA LEU A 348 3.95 -19.17 -6.05
C LEU A 348 4.68 -17.84 -6.29
N HIS A 349 5.48 -17.37 -5.32
CA HIS A 349 6.30 -16.17 -5.42
C HIS A 349 7.70 -16.46 -5.98
N SER A 350 8.29 -17.63 -5.69
CA SER A 350 9.59 -18.04 -6.26
C SER A 350 9.51 -18.20 -7.78
N ASP A 351 8.42 -18.78 -8.29
CA ASP A 351 8.22 -18.93 -9.74
C ASP A 351 8.01 -17.58 -10.46
N ALA A 352 7.51 -16.56 -9.75
CA ALA A 352 7.34 -15.20 -10.29
C ALA A 352 8.66 -14.41 -10.32
N ILE A 353 9.56 -14.65 -9.36
CA ILE A 353 10.87 -13.98 -9.29
C ILE A 353 11.93 -14.69 -10.15
N GLU A 354 11.93 -16.02 -10.21
CA GLU A 354 12.92 -16.79 -10.98
C GLU A 354 12.81 -16.56 -12.50
N ALA A 355 11.65 -16.14 -13.00
CA ALA A 355 11.48 -15.71 -14.39
C ALA A 355 12.30 -14.44 -14.73
N SER A 356 12.79 -13.69 -13.74
CA SER A 356 13.54 -12.43 -13.92
C SER A 356 15.05 -12.51 -13.66
N SER A 357 15.57 -13.62 -13.15
CA SER A 357 17.00 -13.74 -12.82
C SER A 357 17.59 -15.11 -13.19
N THR A 358 17.92 -15.31 -14.45
CA THR A 358 18.79 -16.42 -14.86
C THR A 358 20.22 -16.16 -14.41
N THR A 359 20.68 -16.80 -13.31
CA THR A 359 21.99 -17.49 -13.20
C THR A 359 22.31 -17.93 -11.75
N SER A 360 22.86 -19.15 -11.64
CA SER A 360 23.49 -19.77 -10.46
C SER A 360 22.59 -20.59 -9.49
N THR A 361 22.02 -21.68 -9.99
CA THR A 361 21.20 -22.65 -9.24
C THR A 361 22.00 -23.78 -8.55
N LEU A 362 23.32 -23.91 -8.78
CA LEU A 362 24.07 -25.10 -8.32
C LEU A 362 24.80 -24.97 -6.97
N SER A 363 25.01 -23.76 -6.43
CA SER A 363 25.76 -23.59 -5.16
C SER A 363 24.87 -23.51 -3.91
N LYS A 364 23.60 -23.08 -4.06
CA LYS A 364 22.66 -22.93 -2.93
C LYS A 364 22.05 -24.27 -2.49
N GLN A 365 21.84 -25.20 -3.41
CA GLN A 365 21.21 -26.50 -3.14
C GLN A 365 22.07 -27.41 -2.23
N LYS A 366 23.40 -27.27 -2.26
CA LYS A 366 24.31 -28.00 -1.36
C LYS A 366 24.30 -27.47 0.09
N ARG A 367 23.98 -26.20 0.33
CA ARG A 367 23.94 -25.63 1.69
C ARG A 367 22.67 -26.03 2.46
N ILE A 368 21.54 -26.16 1.75
CA ILE A 368 20.24 -26.53 2.36
C ILE A 368 20.26 -27.98 2.88
N CYS A 369 20.87 -28.93 2.16
CA CYS A 369 21.01 -30.31 2.63
C CYS A 369 21.95 -30.47 3.84
N SER A 370 22.87 -29.52 4.09
CA SER A 370 23.77 -29.57 5.25
C SER A 370 23.08 -29.11 6.53
N ILE A 371 22.17 -28.14 6.45
CA ILE A 371 21.46 -27.59 7.61
C ILE A 371 20.39 -28.58 8.09
N ALA A 372 19.71 -29.27 7.16
CA ALA A 372 18.72 -30.28 7.50
C ALA A 372 19.29 -31.52 8.23
N LYS A 373 20.60 -31.78 8.11
CA LYS A 373 21.26 -32.89 8.82
C LYS A 373 21.70 -32.53 10.25
N CYS A 374 21.92 -31.24 10.55
CA CYS A 374 22.26 -30.80 11.90
C CYS A 374 21.02 -30.75 12.80
N VAL A 375 19.87 -30.35 12.27
CA VAL A 375 18.64 -30.21 13.06
C VAL A 375 18.02 -31.55 13.46
N LEU A 376 18.30 -32.63 12.72
CA LEU A 376 17.78 -33.97 13.04
C LEU A 376 18.68 -34.80 13.97
N ALA A 377 19.85 -34.27 14.37
CA ALA A 377 20.81 -34.99 15.22
C ALA A 377 20.72 -34.59 16.71
N ASP A 378 20.06 -33.48 17.05
CA ASP A 378 20.00 -32.95 18.42
C ASP A 378 18.83 -33.48 19.28
N ASP A 379 17.90 -34.27 18.71
CA ASP A 379 16.69 -34.77 19.40
C ASP A 379 16.82 -36.20 20.01
N GLN A 380 18.05 -36.70 20.20
CA GLN A 380 18.29 -38.03 20.78
C GLN A 380 19.48 -38.04 21.76
N VAL A 381 19.36 -37.47 22.97
CA VAL A 381 20.12 -37.97 24.16
C VAL A 381 19.32 -37.78 25.45
N ASP A 382 19.29 -38.86 26.22
CA ASP A 382 18.49 -39.20 27.40
C ASP A 382 18.55 -38.28 28.62
N ALA A 383 17.43 -38.30 29.35
CA ALA A 383 17.31 -37.88 30.73
C ALA A 383 17.96 -38.90 31.70
N SER A 384 19.04 -38.51 32.39
CA SER A 384 19.39 -38.97 33.74
C SER A 384 20.69 -38.29 34.23
N ASP A 385 20.59 -37.44 35.26
CA ASP A 385 21.34 -37.51 36.54
C ASP A 385 21.30 -36.13 37.28
N PRO A 386 20.89 -36.03 38.56
CA PRO A 386 20.83 -34.77 39.29
C PRO A 386 21.99 -34.63 40.29
N MET A 387 22.89 -33.66 40.11
CA MET A 387 23.66 -32.93 41.15
C MET A 387 24.90 -32.28 40.55
N ALA A 388 24.98 -30.94 40.59
CA ALA A 388 26.13 -30.20 41.14
C ALA A 388 26.03 -28.70 40.78
N ARG A 389 25.79 -27.91 41.84
CA ARG A 389 26.19 -26.50 42.08
C ARG A 389 25.72 -25.40 41.13
#